data_AF-A0A661VE03-F1
#
_entry.id   AF-A0A661VE03-F1
#
_cell.length_a   1.000
_cell.length_b   1.000
_cell.length_c   1.000
_cell.angle_alpha   90.00
_cell.angle_beta   90.00
_cell.angle_gamma   90.00
#
_symmetry.space_group_name_H-M   'P 1'
#
loop_
_entity.id
_entity.type
_entity.pdbx_description
1 polymer ?
#
loop_
_entity_poly.entity_id
_entity_poly.type
_entity_poly.pdbx_seq_one_letter_code
_entity_poly.pdbx_strand_id
1 'polypeptide(L)' 'MKIENYVQGLTHDAFLADSKTQDAMVRNLEIIGEAARHIPEEIRT' A
#
# COMPACT_ATOMS: atom_id res chain seq x y z
N MET A 1 -7.87 4.78 -0.19
CA MET A 1 -7.05 4.00 -1.17
C MET A 1 -7.63 2.60 -1.32
N LYS A 2 -7.43 1.91 -2.46
CA LYS A 2 -7.92 0.51 -2.63
C LYS A 2 -7.46 -0.44 -1.52
N ILE A 3 -6.30 -0.17 -0.92
CA ILE A 3 -5.71 -0.91 0.21
C ILE A 3 -6.69 -1.03 1.39
N GLU A 4 -7.34 0.06 1.78
CA GLU A 4 -8.24 0.09 2.95
C GLU A 4 -9.43 -0.85 2.76
N ASN A 5 -9.93 -0.95 1.52
CA ASN A 5 -11.02 -1.86 1.18
C ASN A 5 -10.58 -3.34 1.20
N TYR A 6 -9.30 -3.63 0.97
CA TYR A 6 -8.78 -5.01 1.01
C TYR A 6 -8.58 -5.53 2.42
N VAL A 7 -8.36 -4.64 3.38
CA VAL A 7 -8.17 -5.01 4.80
C VAL A 7 -9.43 -4.81 5.63
N GLN A 8 -10.47 -4.19 5.08
CA GLN A 8 -11.71 -3.92 5.79
C GLN A 8 -12.41 -5.24 6.16
N GLY A 9 -12.59 -5.47 7.46
CA GLY A 9 -13.23 -6.67 7.98
C GLY A 9 -12.34 -7.92 8.01
N LEU A 10 -11.07 -7.82 7.59
CA LEU A 10 -10.10 -8.89 7.83
C LEU A 10 -9.64 -8.86 9.28
N THR A 11 -9.61 -10.04 9.91
CA THR A 11 -8.85 -10.21 11.14
C THR A 11 -7.36 -10.20 10.83
N HIS A 12 -6.56 -9.87 11.84
CA HIS A 12 -5.10 -9.90 11.72
C HIS A 12 -4.58 -11.27 11.24
N ASP A 13 -5.10 -12.37 11.78
CA ASP A 13 -4.65 -13.71 11.39
C ASP A 13 -5.09 -14.08 9.96
N ALA A 14 -6.28 -13.64 9.53
CA ALA A 14 -6.72 -13.81 8.16
C ALA A 14 -5.85 -13.01 7.18
N PHE A 15 -5.42 -11.81 7.57
CA PHE A 15 -4.47 -11.02 6.80
C PHE A 15 -3.10 -11.70 6.70
N LEU A 16 -2.58 -12.25 7.80
CA LEU A 16 -1.31 -12.98 7.80
C LEU A 16 -1.35 -14.23 6.90
N ALA A 17 -2.50 -14.88 6.78
CA ALA A 17 -2.69 -16.05 5.93
C ALA A 17 -2.92 -15.71 4.45
N ASP A 18 -3.26 -14.45 4.11
CA ASP A 18 -3.55 -14.02 2.74
C ASP A 18 -2.36 -13.27 2.10
N SER A 19 -1.43 -14.05 1.54
CA SER A 19 -0.26 -13.52 0.84
C SER A 19 -0.62 -12.65 -0.37
N LYS A 20 -1.75 -12.91 -1.04
CA LYS A 20 -2.18 -12.12 -2.20
C LYS A 20 -2.56 -10.70 -1.79
N THR A 21 -3.27 -10.55 -0.68
CA THR A 21 -3.61 -9.23 -0.14
C THR A 21 -2.36 -8.48 0.31
N GLN A 22 -1.39 -9.18 0.91
CA GLN A 22 -0.09 -8.60 1.27
C GLN A 22 0.68 -8.10 0.03
N ASP A 23 0.80 -8.92 -1.01
CA ASP A 23 1.48 -8.55 -2.27
C ASP A 23 0.81 -7.35 -2.95
N ALA A 24 -0.53 -7.34 -2.97
CA ALA A 24 -1.29 -6.23 -3.52
C ALA A 24 -1.05 -4.92 -2.74
N MET A 25 -0.92 -4.98 -1.42
CA MET A 25 -0.57 -3.82 -0.60
C MET A 25 0.84 -3.31 -0.90
N VAL A 26 1.83 -4.20 -0.92
CA VAL A 26 3.23 -3.84 -1.19
C VAL A 26 3.36 -3.15 -2.55
N ARG A 27 2.74 -3.72 -3.60
CA ARG A 27 2.73 -3.13 -4.95
C ARG A 27 2.17 -1.70 -4.95
N ASN A 28 1.08 -1.45 -4.22
CA ASN A 28 0.50 -0.11 -4.14
C ASN A 28 1.45 0.86 -3.42
N LEU A 29 2.13 0.43 -2.36
CA LEU A 29 3.12 1.25 -1.66
C LEU A 29 4.33 1.56 -2.53
N GLU A 30 4.83 0.60 -3.32
CA GLU A 30 5.90 0.83 -4.30
C GLU A 30 5.51 1.92 -5.31
N ILE A 31 4.30 1.85 -5.87
CA ILE A 31 3.80 2.84 -6.83
C ILE A 31 3.74 4.24 -6.20
N ILE A 32 3.28 4.35 -4.95
CA ILE A 32 3.28 5.63 -4.21
C ILE A 32 4.72 6.11 -4.02
N GLY A 33 5.64 5.23 -3.62
CA GLY A 33 7.04 5.55 -3.41
C GLY A 33 7.71 6.08 -4.68
N GLU A 34 7.46 5.43 -5.82
CA GLU A 34 7.94 5.92 -7.11
C GLU A 34 7.31 7.26 -7.48
N ALA A 35 6.01 7.46 -7.27
CA ALA A 35 5.36 8.75 -7.50
C ALA A 35 5.96 9.85 -6.60
N ALA A 36 6.24 9.54 -5.34
CA ALA A 36 6.86 10.46 -4.39
C ALA A 36 8.27 10.91 -4.82
N ARG A 37 9.06 10.03 -5.47
CA ARG A 37 10.37 10.39 -6.04
C ARG A 37 10.31 11.42 -7.16
N HIS A 38 9.15 11.60 -7.80
CA HIS A 38 8.96 12.58 -8.87
C HIS A 38 8.41 13.92 -8.34
N ILE A 39 8.13 14.04 -7.04
CA ILE A 39 7.68 15.31 -6.45
C ILE A 39 8.83 16.34 -6.54
N PRO A 40 8.61 17.52 -7.13
CA PRO A 40 9.61 18.59 -7.20
C PRO A 40 10.21 18.91 -5.84
N GLU A 41 11.50 19.23 -5.81
CA GLU A 41 12.25 19.49 -4.58
C GLU A 41 11.69 20.68 -3.79
N GLU A 42 11.08 21.64 -4.49
CA GLU A 42 10.37 22.80 -3.94
C GLU A 42 9.18 22.43 -3.03
N ILE A 43 8.61 21.24 -3.20
CA ILE A 43 7.47 20.72 -2.42
C ILE A 43 7.94 19.67 -1.39
N ARG A 44 9.16 19.14 -1.57
CA ARG A 44 9.73 18.08 -0.73
C ARG A 44 10.22 18.71 0.58
N THR A 45 9.34 18.76 1.58
CA THR A 45 9.58 19.34 2.92
C THR A 45 10.32 18.38 3.84
#